data_AF-A0A561TBU1-F1
#
_entry.id   AF-A0A561TBU1-F1
#
_cell.length_a   1.000
_cell.length_b   1.000
_cell.length_c   1.000
_cell.angle_alpha   90.00
_cell.angle_beta   90.00
_cell.angle_gamma   90.00
#
_symmetry.space_group_name_H-M   'P 1'
#
loop_
_entity.id
_entity.type
_entity.pdbx_description
1 polymer ?
#
loop_
_entity_poly.entity_id
_entity_poly.type
_entity_poly.pdbx_seq_one_letter_code
_entity_poly.pdbx_strand_id
1 'polypeptide(L)'
;MADGIIDVQYPKVRQAVEELMDQTQQIIKTLNNLEDELKPLVMSWEGADQQTYREVQAEWDQATKNMALLLGDNGELISTIHDNHSRDERRSADNWGSVRAR
;
A
#
# COMPACT_ATOMS: atom_id res chain seq x y z
N MET A 1 21.81 -10.00 -15.94
CA MET A 1 22.18 -9.54 -14.58
C MET A 1 21.01 -8.89 -13.82
N ALA A 2 19.92 -8.48 -14.49
CA ALA A 2 18.77 -7.89 -13.82
C ALA A 2 17.88 -8.89 -13.04
N ASP A 3 17.74 -10.15 -13.51
CA ASP A 3 16.94 -11.22 -12.85
C ASP A 3 17.21 -11.34 -11.35
N GLY A 4 18.44 -11.72 -11.01
CA GLY A 4 18.80 -11.97 -9.61
C GLY A 4 18.69 -10.74 -8.71
N ILE A 5 18.63 -9.53 -9.28
CA ILE A 5 18.41 -8.30 -8.52
C ILE A 5 16.91 -8.14 -8.21
N ILE A 6 16.04 -8.36 -9.20
CA ILE A 6 14.58 -8.27 -9.03
C ILE A 6 14.10 -9.31 -8.03
N ASP A 7 14.56 -10.55 -8.15
CA ASP A 7 14.18 -11.64 -7.24
C ASP A 7 14.64 -11.41 -5.80
N VAL A 8 15.86 -10.93 -5.58
CA VAL A 8 16.36 -10.62 -4.24
C VAL A 8 15.65 -9.41 -3.62
N GLN A 9 15.23 -8.45 -4.44
CA GLN A 9 14.50 -7.26 -3.98
C GLN A 9 13.01 -7.55 -3.74
N TYR A 10 12.42 -8.53 -4.42
CA TYR A 10 11.00 -8.80 -4.33
C TYR A 10 10.49 -9.11 -2.91
N PRO A 11 11.11 -10.01 -2.11
CA PRO A 11 10.71 -10.23 -0.73
C PRO A 11 10.78 -8.96 0.13
N LYS A 12 11.81 -8.11 -0.09
CA LYS A 12 11.98 -6.86 0.64
C LYS A 12 10.90 -5.85 0.29
N VAL A 13 10.57 -5.75 -0.99
CA VAL A 13 9.53 -4.83 -1.47
C VAL A 13 8.15 -5.28 -0.98
N ARG A 14 7.86 -6.58 -1.02
CA ARG A 14 6.62 -7.16 -0.45
C ARG A 14 6.51 -6.86 1.04
N GLN A 15 7.57 -7.14 1.82
CA GLN A 15 7.60 -6.84 3.25
C GLN A 15 7.35 -5.35 3.52
N ALA A 16 7.99 -4.45 2.75
CA ALA A 16 7.78 -3.03 2.90
C ALA A 16 6.33 -2.61 2.62
N VAL A 17 5.67 -3.20 1.61
CA VAL A 17 4.24 -2.94 1.34
C VAL A 17 3.36 -3.42 2.49
N GLU A 18 3.60 -4.62 3.03
CA GLU A 18 2.88 -5.15 4.19
C GLU A 18 3.05 -4.24 5.41
N GLU A 19 4.28 -3.82 5.71
CA GLU A 19 4.58 -2.87 6.81
C GLU A 19 3.87 -1.52 6.62
N LEU A 20 3.83 -1.00 5.39
CA LEU A 20 3.13 0.25 5.08
C LEU A 20 1.60 0.10 5.20
N MET A 21 1.05 -1.07 4.83
CA MET A 21 -0.37 -1.37 5.01
C MET A 21 -0.73 -1.39 6.49
N ASP A 22 0.07 -2.07 7.31
CA ASP A 22 -0.12 -2.12 8.76
C ASP A 22 -0.02 -0.73 9.40
N GLN A 23 0.98 0.07 9.01
CA GLN A 23 1.13 1.45 9.48
C GLN A 23 -0.07 2.32 9.06
N THR A 24 -0.57 2.16 7.83
CA THR A 24 -1.76 2.88 7.35
C THR A 24 -2.99 2.53 8.17
N GLN A 25 -3.19 1.26 8.52
CA GLN A 25 -4.27 0.83 9.41
C GLN A 25 -4.14 1.43 10.81
N GLN A 26 -2.91 1.55 11.34
CA GLN A 26 -2.66 2.21 12.62
C GLN A 26 -2.99 3.70 12.58
N ILE A 27 -2.64 4.39 11.48
CA ILE A 27 -3.00 5.81 11.26
C ILE A 27 -4.53 5.97 11.26
N ILE A 28 -5.24 5.15 10.47
CA ILE A 28 -6.71 5.17 10.41
C ILE A 28 -7.32 4.96 11.80
N LYS A 29 -6.84 3.97 12.56
CA LYS A 29 -7.32 3.72 13.91
C LYS A 29 -7.10 4.92 14.84
N THR A 30 -5.94 5.56 14.74
CA THR A 30 -5.59 6.73 15.57
C THR A 30 -6.50 7.91 15.25
N LEU A 31 -6.78 8.16 13.97
CA LEU A 31 -7.70 9.20 13.53
C LEU A 31 -9.13 8.93 14.00
N ASN A 32 -9.64 7.70 13.83
CA ASN A 32 -10.97 7.34 14.33
C ASN A 32 -11.11 7.53 15.84
N ASN A 33 -10.09 7.15 16.62
CA ASN A 33 -10.08 7.38 18.06
C ASN A 33 -10.12 8.88 18.40
N LEU A 34 -9.29 9.69 17.70
CA LEU A 34 -9.27 11.13 17.88
C LEU A 34 -10.63 11.75 17.55
N GLU A 35 -11.29 11.32 16.48
CA GLU A 35 -12.63 11.79 16.12
C GLU A 35 -13.68 11.45 17.18
N ASP A 36 -13.64 10.25 17.75
CA ASP A 36 -14.56 9.84 18.80
C ASP A 36 -14.33 10.62 20.10
N GLU A 37 -13.07 10.93 20.44
CA GLU A 37 -12.72 11.80 21.56
C GLU A 37 -13.16 13.26 21.33
N LEU A 38 -13.07 13.75 20.09
CA LEU A 38 -13.41 15.12 19.73
C LEU A 38 -14.91 15.34 19.51
N LYS A 39 -15.69 14.32 19.13
CA LYS A 39 -17.16 14.39 18.94
C LYS A 39 -17.89 15.20 20.01
N PRO A 40 -17.74 14.92 21.33
CA PRO A 40 -18.44 15.69 22.36
C PRO A 40 -17.95 17.13 22.46
N LEU A 41 -16.68 17.41 22.15
CA LEU A 41 -16.13 18.76 22.13
C LEU A 41 -16.68 19.57 20.94
N VAL A 42 -16.77 18.95 19.77
CA VAL A 42 -17.27 19.57 18.53
C VAL A 42 -18.75 19.93 18.65
N MET A 43 -19.51 19.20 19.45
CA MET A 43 -20.91 19.57 19.77
C MET A 43 -21.01 20.87 20.58
N SER A 44 -19.95 21.25 21.31
CA SER A 44 -19.89 22.52 22.06
C SER A 44 -19.34 23.68 21.23
N TRP A 45 -18.77 23.42 20.05
CA TRP A 45 -18.25 24.44 19.16
C TRP A 45 -19.38 25.07 18.34
N GLU A 46 -19.53 26.38 18.42
CA GLU A 46 -20.49 27.15 17.63
C GLU A 46 -19.78 27.88 16.47
N GLY A 47 -20.44 27.97 15.31
CA GLY A 47 -19.98 28.82 14.20
C GLY A 47 -18.78 28.27 13.42
N ALA A 48 -17.75 29.11 13.23
CA ALA A 48 -16.64 28.87 12.29
C ALA A 48 -15.70 27.72 12.71
N ASP A 49 -15.57 27.46 14.01
CA ASP A 49 -14.66 26.43 14.54
C ASP A 49 -15.17 25.03 14.21
N GLN A 50 -16.48 24.81 14.27
CA GLN A 50 -17.11 23.56 13.87
C GLN A 50 -16.95 23.29 12.35
N GLN A 51 -17.04 24.34 11.53
CA GLN A 51 -16.86 24.24 10.09
C GLN A 51 -15.40 23.87 9.76
N THR A 52 -14.44 24.55 10.37
CA THR A 52 -13.00 24.30 10.19
C THR A 52 -12.64 22.86 10.58
N TYR A 53 -13.19 22.37 11.69
CA TYR A 53 -12.97 20.98 12.09
C TYR A 53 -13.46 19.97 11.05
N ARG A 54 -14.67 20.16 10.51
CA ARG A 54 -15.22 19.26 9.48
C ARG A 54 -14.37 19.25 8.22
N GLU A 55 -13.77 20.39 7.87
CA GLU A 55 -12.86 20.49 6.71
C GLU A 55 -11.57 19.68 6.94
N VAL A 56 -10.93 19.88 8.11
CA VAL A 56 -9.73 19.12 8.48
C VAL A 56 -10.02 17.63 8.59
N GLN A 57 -11.17 17.26 9.16
CA GLN A 57 -11.62 15.87 9.24
C GLN A 57 -11.74 15.24 7.84
N ALA A 58 -12.40 15.93 6.92
CA ALA A 58 -12.55 15.46 5.54
C ALA A 58 -11.20 15.31 4.82
N GLU A 59 -10.24 16.20 5.09
CA GLU A 59 -8.89 16.13 4.52
C GLU A 59 -8.14 14.87 5.02
N TRP A 60 -8.20 14.58 6.31
CA TRP A 60 -7.57 13.39 6.90
C TRP A 60 -8.24 12.09 6.41
N ASP A 61 -9.56 12.07 6.32
CA ASP A 61 -10.32 10.97 5.75
C ASP A 61 -9.94 10.71 4.28
N GLN A 62 -9.73 11.78 3.51
CA GLN A 62 -9.32 11.65 2.12
C GLN A 62 -7.87 11.15 2.00
N ALA A 63 -6.96 11.68 2.82
CA ALA A 63 -5.56 11.27 2.83
C ALA A 63 -5.40 9.79 3.18
N THR A 64 -6.14 9.30 4.18
CA THR A 64 -6.11 7.87 4.56
C THR A 64 -6.65 6.95 3.47
N LYS A 65 -7.75 7.33 2.81
CA LYS A 65 -8.27 6.60 1.64
C LYS A 65 -7.25 6.54 0.51
N ASN A 66 -6.57 7.66 0.23
CA ASN A 66 -5.54 7.71 -0.80
C ASN A 66 -4.34 6.80 -0.46
N MET A 67 -3.90 6.77 0.79
CA MET A 67 -2.84 5.86 1.23
C MET A 67 -3.24 4.39 1.06
N ALA A 68 -4.47 4.03 1.43
CA ALA A 68 -4.97 2.67 1.27
C ALA A 68 -5.02 2.24 -0.22
N LEU A 69 -5.47 3.14 -1.10
CA LEU A 69 -5.50 2.90 -2.55
C LEU A 69 -4.09 2.71 -3.13
N LEU A 70 -3.17 3.63 -2.85
CA LEU A 70 -1.80 3.56 -3.36
C LEU A 70 -1.08 2.27 -2.92
N LEU A 71 -1.31 1.82 -1.70
CA LEU A 71 -0.71 0.58 -1.20
C LEU A 71 -1.34 -0.66 -1.83
N GLY A 72 -2.66 -0.66 -2.07
CA GLY A 72 -3.34 -1.71 -2.82
C GLY A 72 -2.80 -1.84 -4.24
N ASP A 73 -2.75 -0.73 -4.97
CA ASP A 73 -2.27 -0.66 -6.35
C ASP A 73 -0.80 -1.11 -6.47
N ASN A 74 0.04 -0.68 -5.53
CA ASN A 74 1.45 -1.10 -5.48
C ASN A 74 1.59 -2.60 -5.22
N GLY A 75 0.81 -3.16 -4.28
CA GLY A 75 0.82 -4.59 -4.01
C GLY A 75 0.46 -5.44 -5.24
N GLU A 76 -0.56 -5.02 -5.98
CA GLU A 76 -0.97 -5.69 -7.22
C GLU A 76 0.10 -5.59 -8.31
N LEU A 77 0.68 -4.40 -8.51
CA LEU A 77 1.76 -4.19 -9.46
C LEU A 77 2.97 -5.08 -9.17
N ILE A 78 3.38 -5.14 -7.91
CA ILE A 78 4.50 -5.96 -7.46
C ILE A 78 4.22 -7.45 -7.72
N SER A 79 3.02 -7.93 -7.40
CA SER A 79 2.61 -9.32 -7.70
C SER A 79 2.67 -9.60 -9.20
N THR A 80 2.15 -8.69 -10.01
CA THR A 80 2.13 -8.82 -11.48
C THR A 80 3.54 -8.89 -12.06
N ILE A 81 4.45 -8.04 -11.58
CA ILE A 81 5.87 -8.04 -12.02
C ILE A 81 6.51 -9.40 -11.72
N HIS A 82 6.31 -9.95 -10.52
CA HIS A 82 6.87 -11.25 -10.14
C HIS A 82 6.28 -12.42 -10.93
N ASP A 83 4.98 -12.42 -11.15
CA ASP A 83 4.32 -13.45 -11.94
C ASP A 83 4.79 -13.42 -13.41
N ASN A 84 4.98 -12.22 -13.97
CA ASN A 84 5.55 -12.06 -15.31
C ASN A 84 6.99 -12.58 -15.36
N HIS A 85 7.81 -12.19 -14.37
CA HIS A 85 9.21 -12.55 -14.29
C HIS A 85 9.43 -14.06 -14.17
N SER A 86 8.76 -14.70 -13.22
CA SER A 86 8.86 -16.15 -13.01
C SER A 86 8.41 -16.97 -14.22
N ARG A 87 7.44 -16.46 -15.00
CA ARG A 87 7.03 -17.10 -16.27
C ARG A 87 8.09 -16.98 -17.34
N ASP A 88 8.73 -15.82 -17.47
CA ASP A 88 9.79 -15.60 -18.45
C ASP A 88 11.04 -16.41 -18.12
N GLU A 89 11.40 -16.54 -16.83
CA GLU A 89 12.48 -17.42 -16.38
C GLU A 89 12.21 -18.89 -16.74
N ARG A 90 11.01 -19.41 -16.45
CA ARG A 90 10.63 -20.79 -16.79
C ARG A 90 10.72 -21.03 -18.29
N ARG A 91 10.19 -20.11 -19.11
CA ARG A 91 10.27 -20.19 -20.58
C ARG A 91 11.70 -20.16 -21.08
N SER A 92 12.54 -19.31 -20.49
CA SER A 92 13.96 -19.24 -20.82
C SER A 92 14.66 -20.55 -20.47
N ALA A 93 14.46 -21.07 -19.25
CA ALA A 93 15.02 -22.33 -18.79
C ALA A 93 14.60 -23.52 -19.68
N ASP A 94 13.33 -23.59 -20.07
CA ASP A 94 12.81 -24.62 -20.99
C ASP A 94 13.50 -24.53 -22.37
N ASN A 95 13.68 -23.32 -22.90
CA ASN A 95 14.39 -23.10 -24.16
C ASN A 95 15.86 -23.54 -24.08
N TRP A 96 16.57 -23.18 -23.00
CA TRP A 96 17.96 -23.62 -22.80
C TRP A 96 18.09 -25.13 -22.57
N GLY A 97 17.11 -25.75 -21.91
CA GLY A 97 17.02 -27.21 -21.77
C GLY A 97 16.87 -27.91 -23.11
N SER A 98 16.05 -27.35 -24.01
CA SER A 98 15.88 -27.87 -25.37
C SER A 98 17.13 -27.75 -26.25
N VAL A 99 17.95 -26.70 -26.03
CA VAL A 99 19.20 -26.47 -26.78
C VAL A 99 20.34 -27.37 -26.30
N ARG A 100 20.37 -27.74 -25.00
CA ARG A 100 21.37 -28.67 -24.46
C ARG A 100 21.09 -30.14 -24.75
N ALA A 101 19.88 -30.48 -25.21
CA ALA A 101 19.51 -31.83 -25.61
C ALA A 101 19.85 -32.10 -27.10
N ARG A 102 21.14 -32.12 -27.45
CA ARG A 102 21.71 -32.78 -28.64
C ARG A 102 23.14 -33.21 -28.38
#